data_AF-A0A1X7S8N5-F1
#
_entry.id   AF-A0A1X7S8N5-F1
#
_cell.length_a   1.000
_cell.length_b   1.000
_cell.length_c   1.000
_cell.angle_alpha   90.00
_cell.angle_beta   90.00
_cell.angle_gamma   90.00
#
_symmetry.space_group_name_H-M   'P 1'
#
loop_
_entity.id
_entity.type
_entity.pdbx_description
1 polymer ?
#
loop_
_entity_poly.entity_id
_entity_poly.type
_entity_poly.pdbx_seq_one_letter_code
_entity_poly.pdbx_strand_id
1 'polypeptide(L)'
;MTDLNSNTAVPARTPQDYRHLSQQMPPSTTMQQPTRPTAIPAPIVQHSRLLDLPPELRTAIYDLVLNTPKLPVKPKRKGRKAPVTVDFELVKVDSNGYKRPPLVSVSREVRHDALKLFYHSRTFIIAAPDFSDDNIRHFHKNLKEGMGIRRTGMQFQVEISGLPNWKNLLKWLESYHSGKHSLRPKAQNWSPSNKKQRKDEPAFMGMFAMAKKMRGQEWELLRGLLFAMFPALIALDIKWAPREE
;
A
#
# COMPACT_ATOMS: atom_id res chain seq x y z
N MET A 1 47.48 38.75 29.97
CA MET A 1 47.03 39.54 31.14
C MET A 1 45.55 39.25 31.30
N THR A 2 45.26 38.18 32.06
CA THR A 2 44.63 38.12 33.41
C THR A 2 43.11 37.88 33.29
N ASP A 3 42.63 36.63 33.39
CA ASP A 3 42.27 35.83 34.61
C ASP A 3 40.88 36.24 35.17
N LEU A 4 39.94 35.45 35.71
CA LEU A 4 39.79 34.11 36.32
C LEU A 4 38.28 33.72 36.16
N ASN A 5 37.87 32.50 35.78
CA ASN A 5 37.59 31.30 36.60
C ASN A 5 36.54 31.44 37.74
N SER A 6 35.49 30.60 37.74
CA SER A 6 35.05 29.75 38.90
C SER A 6 33.75 28.96 38.63
N ASN A 7 33.86 27.64 38.81
CA ASN A 7 32.77 26.68 39.09
C ASN A 7 31.98 27.03 40.37
N THR A 8 30.79 26.45 40.61
CA THR A 8 30.49 25.55 41.76
C THR A 8 29.02 25.05 41.75
N ALA A 9 28.86 23.87 42.36
CA ALA A 9 27.77 22.90 42.45
C ALA A 9 26.49 23.29 43.25
N VAL A 10 25.50 22.39 43.08
CA VAL A 10 24.20 22.20 43.76
C VAL A 10 24.34 22.03 45.29
N PRO A 11 23.28 22.31 46.07
CA PRO A 11 22.80 21.29 47.00
C PRO A 11 21.28 21.09 47.05
N ALA A 12 20.93 19.86 47.42
CA ALA A 12 19.60 19.28 47.59
C ALA A 12 18.79 19.92 48.75
N ARG A 13 17.45 19.84 48.67
CA ARG A 13 16.53 20.15 49.77
C ARG A 13 15.94 18.86 50.34
N THR A 14 16.25 18.59 51.61
CA THR A 14 15.59 17.64 52.50
C THR A 14 14.53 18.35 53.38
N PRO A 15 13.64 17.59 54.03
CA PRO A 15 12.30 18.01 54.43
C PRO A 15 12.21 18.38 55.92
N GLN A 16 11.38 19.34 56.28
CA GLN A 16 10.63 19.44 57.54
C GLN A 16 9.88 20.79 57.58
N ASP A 17 8.86 20.87 58.44
CA ASP A 17 7.85 21.94 58.57
C ASP A 17 6.72 21.75 57.55
N TYR A 18 5.57 21.17 57.91
CA TYR A 18 4.67 21.63 58.96
C TYR A 18 4.01 20.47 59.72
N ARG A 19 4.22 20.42 61.03
CA ARG A 19 3.33 19.74 61.99
C ARG A 19 2.51 20.81 62.73
N HIS A 20 1.30 20.41 63.13
CA HIS A 20 0.30 21.10 63.98
C HIS A 20 -0.58 22.12 63.20
N LEU A 21 -1.91 22.12 63.24
CA LEU A 21 -3.01 21.52 64.02
C LEU A 21 -4.23 21.49 63.04
N SER A 22 -5.18 20.54 63.04
CA SER A 22 -6.17 20.29 64.08
C SER A 22 -6.95 19.00 63.79
N GLN A 23 -7.35 18.36 64.88
CA GLN A 23 -8.21 17.21 64.99
C GLN A 23 -9.60 17.45 64.41
N GLN A 24 -10.11 16.52 63.60
CA GLN A 24 -11.54 16.16 63.55
C GLN A 24 -11.67 14.66 63.26
N MET A 25 -12.46 13.97 64.09
CA MET A 25 -13.02 12.62 63.90
C MET A 25 -14.54 12.73 64.09
N PRO A 26 -15.39 11.75 63.71
CA PRO A 26 -15.26 10.62 62.77
C PRO A 26 -16.47 10.58 61.78
N PRO A 27 -16.74 9.50 61.00
CA PRO A 27 -17.45 8.35 61.56
C PRO A 27 -16.94 6.98 61.06
N SER A 28 -17.26 5.96 61.87
CA SER A 28 -17.01 4.55 61.62
C SER A 28 -17.64 4.07 60.30
N THR A 29 -16.80 3.67 59.35
CA THR A 29 -17.23 2.91 58.17
C THR A 29 -16.86 1.45 58.37
N THR A 30 -17.90 0.64 58.55
CA THR A 30 -17.98 -0.81 58.49
C THR A 30 -16.93 -1.45 57.57
N MET A 31 -16.16 -2.40 58.10
CA MET A 31 -15.29 -3.27 57.32
C MET A 31 -16.14 -4.06 56.32
N GLN A 32 -16.12 -3.68 55.04
CA GLN A 32 -16.62 -4.52 53.96
C GLN A 32 -15.57 -5.60 53.65
N GLN A 33 -15.99 -6.83 53.88
CA GLN A 33 -15.33 -8.07 53.48
C GLN A 33 -15.09 -8.06 51.95
N PRO A 34 -13.88 -8.40 51.45
CA PRO A 34 -13.65 -8.49 50.01
C PRO A 34 -14.47 -9.65 49.44
N THR A 35 -15.50 -9.33 48.67
CA THR A 35 -16.24 -10.30 47.89
C THR A 35 -15.34 -10.90 46.82
N ARG A 36 -15.14 -12.23 46.94
CA ARG A 36 -14.89 -13.25 45.90
C ARG A 36 -14.22 -12.76 44.59
N PRO A 37 -13.02 -13.26 44.23
CA PRO A 37 -12.46 -12.97 42.93
C PRO A 37 -13.39 -13.50 41.83
N THR A 38 -13.93 -12.58 41.03
CA THR A 38 -14.57 -12.88 39.76
C THR A 38 -13.55 -13.63 38.91
N ALA A 39 -13.75 -14.94 38.73
CA ALA A 39 -12.91 -15.74 37.86
C ALA A 39 -12.90 -15.08 36.48
N ILE A 40 -11.72 -14.60 36.07
CA ILE A 40 -11.47 -14.22 34.69
C ILE A 40 -11.83 -15.46 33.86
N PRO A 41 -12.81 -15.40 32.94
CA PRO A 41 -13.09 -16.56 32.10
C PRO A 41 -11.78 -16.94 31.40
N ALA A 42 -11.41 -18.21 31.53
CA ALA A 42 -10.19 -18.74 30.93
C ALA A 42 -10.11 -18.29 29.46
N PRO A 43 -8.94 -17.84 28.98
CA PRO A 43 -8.80 -17.45 27.58
C PRO A 43 -9.29 -18.62 26.74
N ILE A 44 -10.32 -18.38 25.92
CA ILE A 44 -10.78 -19.36 24.94
C ILE A 44 -9.59 -19.55 24.00
N VAL A 45 -8.81 -20.60 24.21
CA VAL A 45 -7.73 -20.96 23.31
C VAL A 45 -8.40 -21.45 22.04
N GLN A 46 -8.57 -20.55 21.08
CA GLN A 46 -9.02 -20.89 19.74
C GLN A 46 -7.92 -21.70 19.06
N HIS A 47 -7.98 -23.03 19.23
CA HIS A 47 -7.16 -23.95 18.47
C HIS A 47 -7.69 -24.01 17.04
N SER A 48 -6.95 -23.38 16.13
CA SER A 48 -7.25 -23.45 14.70
C SER A 48 -6.79 -24.79 14.15
N ARG A 49 -7.73 -25.68 13.82
CA ARG A 49 -7.44 -26.97 13.14
C ARG A 49 -6.68 -26.80 11.83
N LEU A 50 -6.77 -25.61 11.22
CA LEU A 50 -6.01 -25.26 10.03
C LEU A 50 -4.52 -25.16 10.33
N LEU A 51 -4.13 -24.70 11.53
CA LEU A 51 -2.73 -24.56 11.92
C LEU A 51 -2.09 -25.90 12.28
N ASP A 52 -2.89 -26.89 12.68
CA ASP A 52 -2.44 -28.26 13.00
C ASP A 52 -2.12 -29.09 11.75
N LEU A 53 -2.50 -28.63 10.55
CA LEU A 53 -2.21 -29.31 9.30
C LEU A 53 -0.73 -29.14 8.88
N PRO A 54 -0.18 -30.12 8.14
CA PRO A 54 1.11 -29.96 7.45
C PRO A 54 1.16 -28.68 6.60
N PRO A 55 2.31 -27.99 6.54
CA PRO A 55 2.48 -26.75 5.79
C PRO A 55 2.01 -26.81 4.34
N GLU A 56 2.17 -27.96 3.68
CA GLU A 56 1.76 -28.20 2.30
C GLU A 56 0.23 -28.12 2.16
N LEU A 57 -0.50 -28.78 3.08
CA LEU A 57 -1.96 -28.77 3.09
C LEU A 57 -2.50 -27.39 3.46
N ARG A 58 -1.86 -26.68 4.40
CA ARG A 58 -2.23 -25.30 4.73
C ARG A 58 -2.09 -24.38 3.52
N THR A 59 -0.95 -24.47 2.83
CA THR A 59 -0.69 -23.68 1.63
C THR A 59 -1.69 -23.99 0.52
N ALA A 60 -2.01 -25.27 0.29
CA ALA A 60 -3.02 -25.68 -0.69
C ALA A 60 -4.41 -25.15 -0.36
N ILE A 61 -4.82 -25.18 0.92
CA ILE A 61 -6.09 -24.61 1.38
C ILE A 61 -6.11 -23.09 1.19
N TYR A 62 -5.03 -22.41 1.59
CA TYR A 62 -4.91 -20.98 1.38
C TYR A 62 -4.98 -20.63 -0.10
N ASP A 63 -4.28 -21.35 -0.97
CA ASP A 63 -4.29 -21.10 -2.41
C ASP A 63 -5.69 -21.30 -2.99
N LEU A 64 -6.37 -22.38 -2.61
CA LEU A 64 -7.74 -22.68 -3.04
C LEU A 64 -8.71 -21.56 -2.66
N VAL A 65 -8.68 -21.10 -1.41
CA VAL A 65 -9.54 -20.01 -0.90
C VAL A 65 -9.19 -18.68 -1.54
N LEU A 66 -7.89 -18.40 -1.69
CA LEU A 66 -7.41 -17.14 -2.25
C LEU A 66 -7.57 -17.08 -3.75
N ASN A 67 -7.70 -18.19 -4.47
CA ASN A 67 -7.82 -18.26 -5.92
C ASN A 67 -9.18 -18.83 -6.38
N THR A 68 -10.19 -18.97 -5.51
CA THR A 68 -11.48 -19.49 -5.98
C THR A 68 -12.08 -18.53 -7.03
N PRO A 69 -12.32 -18.97 -8.29
CA PRO A 69 -12.91 -18.11 -9.30
C PRO A 69 -14.36 -17.80 -8.94
N LYS A 70 -14.79 -16.55 -9.11
CA LYS A 70 -16.21 -16.21 -9.05
C LYS A 70 -16.90 -16.82 -10.27
N LEU A 71 -17.76 -17.80 -10.05
CA LEU A 71 -18.67 -18.30 -11.07
C LEU A 71 -19.54 -17.13 -11.59
N PRO A 72 -19.83 -17.04 -12.90
CA PRO A 72 -19.75 -18.13 -13.88
C PRO A 72 -18.46 -18.13 -14.70
N VAL A 73 -17.84 -19.30 -14.82
CA VAL A 73 -16.85 -19.61 -15.86
C VAL A 73 -17.61 -19.54 -17.19
N LYS A 74 -17.63 -18.39 -17.86
CA LYS A 74 -18.28 -18.27 -19.16
C LYS A 74 -17.48 -19.08 -20.19
N PRO A 75 -18.07 -20.06 -20.88
CA PRO A 75 -17.40 -20.70 -22.00
C PRO A 75 -17.12 -19.62 -23.06
N LYS A 76 -15.85 -19.36 -23.36
CA LYS A 76 -15.50 -18.60 -24.56
C LYS A 76 -15.98 -19.42 -25.76
N ARG A 77 -17.03 -18.91 -26.42
CA ARG A 77 -17.60 -19.26 -27.75
C ARG A 77 -17.42 -20.70 -28.24
N LYS A 78 -18.53 -21.32 -28.65
CA LYS A 78 -18.55 -22.60 -29.40
C LYS A 78 -17.61 -22.54 -30.61
N GLY A 79 -16.44 -23.16 -30.50
CA GLY A 79 -15.46 -23.24 -31.59
C GLY A 79 -14.05 -23.53 -31.10
N ARG A 80 -13.73 -24.83 -30.98
CA ARG A 80 -12.39 -25.47 -30.92
C ARG A 80 -11.34 -24.90 -29.94
N LYS A 81 -10.97 -25.74 -28.96
CA LYS A 81 -9.68 -25.80 -28.25
C LYS A 81 -9.10 -24.47 -27.71
N ALA A 82 -9.93 -23.56 -27.17
CA ALA A 82 -9.41 -22.48 -26.35
C ALA A 82 -9.18 -23.00 -24.92
N PRO A 83 -7.99 -22.83 -24.31
CA PRO A 83 -7.78 -23.19 -22.91
C PRO A 83 -8.78 -22.41 -22.04
N VAL A 84 -9.40 -23.10 -21.08
CA VAL A 84 -10.23 -22.47 -20.05
C VAL A 84 -9.32 -21.50 -19.29
N THR A 85 -9.42 -20.21 -19.61
CA THR A 85 -8.75 -19.18 -18.83
C THR A 85 -9.60 -18.98 -17.59
N VAL A 86 -9.12 -19.49 -16.46
CA VAL A 86 -9.70 -19.16 -15.17
C VAL A 86 -9.32 -17.70 -14.91
N ASP A 87 -10.22 -16.79 -15.26
CA ASP A 87 -10.02 -15.36 -14.98
C ASP A 87 -10.19 -15.17 -13.47
N PHE A 88 -9.08 -15.22 -12.74
CA PHE A 88 -9.06 -14.80 -11.34
C PHE A 88 -9.42 -13.32 -11.29
N GLU A 89 -10.36 -12.97 -10.40
CA GLU A 89 -10.77 -11.57 -10.22
C GLU A 89 -9.55 -10.67 -9.99
N LEU A 90 -9.41 -9.69 -10.87
CA LEU A 90 -8.39 -8.65 -10.79
C LEU A 90 -8.67 -7.78 -9.57
N VAL A 91 -7.66 -7.58 -8.72
CA VAL A 91 -7.82 -6.74 -7.53
C VAL A 91 -7.59 -5.29 -7.92
N LYS A 92 -8.66 -4.51 -8.02
CA LYS A 92 -8.56 -3.06 -8.26
C LYS A 92 -8.13 -2.36 -6.98
N VAL A 93 -7.08 -1.55 -7.08
CA VAL A 93 -6.54 -0.69 -6.02
C VAL A 93 -6.92 0.74 -6.35
N ASP A 94 -7.80 1.31 -5.52
CA ASP A 94 -8.24 2.69 -5.60
C ASP A 94 -7.68 3.52 -4.44
N SER A 95 -8.10 4.79 -4.34
CA SER A 95 -7.70 5.71 -3.27
C SER A 95 -8.14 5.25 -1.88
N ASN A 96 -9.23 4.49 -1.80
CA ASN A 96 -9.77 3.92 -0.56
C ASN A 96 -9.13 2.56 -0.23
N GLY A 97 -8.25 2.05 -1.09
CA GLY A 97 -7.54 0.80 -0.95
C GLY A 97 -8.14 -0.31 -1.80
N TYR A 98 -8.26 -1.50 -1.22
CA TYR A 98 -8.84 -2.67 -1.86
C TYR A 98 -9.31 -3.66 -0.80
N LYS A 99 -10.30 -4.47 -1.15
CA LYS A 99 -10.81 -5.51 -0.27
C LYS A 99 -9.79 -6.65 -0.19
N ARG A 100 -9.33 -6.93 1.03
CA ARG A 100 -8.51 -8.10 1.31
C ARG A 100 -9.42 -9.30 1.60
N PRO A 101 -9.01 -10.53 1.24
CA PRO A 101 -9.79 -11.72 1.52
C PRO A 101 -9.94 -11.93 3.04
N PRO A 102 -11.10 -12.42 3.53
CA PRO A 102 -11.33 -12.64 4.96
C PRO A 102 -10.28 -13.55 5.62
N LEU A 103 -9.65 -14.43 4.83
CA LEU A 103 -8.58 -15.31 5.29
C LEU A 103 -7.41 -14.54 5.93
N VAL A 104 -7.05 -13.36 5.42
CA VAL A 104 -5.98 -12.55 6.01
C VAL A 104 -6.43 -11.74 7.23
N SER A 105 -7.71 -11.78 7.61
CA SER A 105 -8.23 -11.10 8.81
C SER A 105 -8.40 -12.01 10.03
N VAL A 106 -8.27 -13.34 9.92
CA VAL A 106 -8.64 -14.30 10.98
C VAL A 106 -7.65 -14.34 12.16
N SER A 107 -6.47 -14.94 12.01
CA SER A 107 -5.43 -15.02 13.05
C SER A 107 -4.11 -14.38 12.60
N ARG A 108 -3.20 -14.12 13.55
CA ARG A 108 -1.87 -13.58 13.22
C ARG A 108 -1.03 -14.59 12.43
N GLU A 109 -1.07 -15.88 12.78
CA GLU A 109 -0.31 -16.91 12.04
C GLU A 109 -0.87 -17.11 10.63
N VAL A 110 -2.19 -17.31 10.51
CA VAL A 110 -2.85 -17.49 9.20
C VAL A 110 -2.60 -16.28 8.31
N ARG A 111 -2.67 -15.06 8.87
CA ARG A 111 -2.35 -13.84 8.14
C ARG A 111 -0.91 -13.86 7.63
N HIS A 112 0.07 -14.19 8.47
CA HIS A 112 1.48 -14.17 8.06
C HIS A 112 1.73 -15.07 6.84
N ASP A 113 1.11 -16.25 6.80
CA ASP A 113 1.29 -17.22 5.73
C ASP A 113 0.47 -16.86 4.48
N ALA A 114 -0.82 -16.58 4.65
CA ALA A 114 -1.74 -16.32 3.54
C ALA A 114 -1.50 -14.97 2.86
N LEU A 115 -0.92 -13.98 3.56
CA LEU A 115 -0.70 -12.64 3.01
C LEU A 115 0.29 -12.67 1.85
N LYS A 116 1.43 -13.36 2.01
CA LYS A 116 2.42 -13.50 0.93
C LYS A 116 1.81 -14.20 -0.28
N LEU A 117 1.06 -15.28 -0.04
CA LEU A 117 0.41 -16.04 -1.09
C LEU A 117 -0.58 -15.18 -1.89
N PHE A 118 -1.43 -14.43 -1.20
CA PHE A 118 -2.41 -13.51 -1.82
C PHE A 118 -1.76 -12.50 -2.77
N TYR A 119 -0.65 -11.90 -2.36
CA TYR A 119 0.04 -10.89 -3.16
C TYR A 119 0.81 -11.46 -4.37
N HIS A 120 1.25 -12.72 -4.30
CA HIS A 120 1.98 -13.38 -5.40
C HIS A 120 1.05 -14.11 -6.37
N SER A 121 -0.11 -14.60 -5.90
CA SER A 121 -1.07 -15.32 -6.74
C SER A 121 -1.99 -14.39 -7.53
N ARG A 122 -2.27 -13.18 -7.01
CA ARG A 122 -3.21 -12.23 -7.63
C ARG A 122 -2.53 -11.21 -8.53
N THR A 123 -3.30 -10.77 -9.54
CA THR A 123 -2.96 -9.58 -10.33
C THR A 123 -3.71 -8.37 -9.79
N PHE A 124 -2.96 -7.31 -9.51
CA PHE A 124 -3.49 -6.04 -9.02
C PHE A 124 -3.54 -5.00 -10.14
N ILE A 125 -4.65 -4.28 -10.26
CA ILE A 125 -4.79 -3.13 -11.15
C ILE A 125 -4.81 -1.88 -10.29
N ILE A 126 -3.79 -1.05 -10.42
CA ILE A 126 -3.68 0.21 -9.67
C ILE A 126 -4.22 1.33 -10.54
N ALA A 127 -5.25 2.02 -10.07
CA ALA A 127 -5.80 3.16 -10.77
C ALA A 127 -4.84 4.36 -10.67
N ALA A 128 -4.54 4.98 -11.80
CA ALA A 128 -3.78 6.23 -11.92
C ALA A 128 -4.70 7.31 -12.53
N PRO A 129 -5.60 7.92 -11.72
CA PRO A 129 -6.51 8.95 -12.20
C PRO A 129 -5.74 10.20 -12.61
N ASP A 130 -6.06 10.75 -13.78
CA ASP A 130 -5.43 11.94 -14.35
C ASP A 130 -3.90 11.88 -14.31
N PHE A 131 -3.32 10.71 -14.59
CA PHE A 131 -1.88 10.44 -14.52
C PHE A 131 -1.23 10.67 -13.14
N SER A 132 -1.99 10.70 -12.05
CA SER A 132 -1.44 10.76 -10.70
C SER A 132 -0.79 9.43 -10.28
N ASP A 133 0.37 9.51 -9.64
CA ASP A 133 1.09 8.37 -9.06
C ASP A 133 0.73 8.10 -7.58
N ASP A 134 -0.22 8.83 -7.00
CA ASP A 134 -0.51 8.78 -5.56
C ASP A 134 -0.88 7.37 -5.08
N ASN A 135 -1.80 6.70 -5.79
CA ASN A 135 -2.21 5.32 -5.47
C ASN A 135 -1.04 4.34 -5.59
N ILE A 136 -0.15 4.57 -6.56
CA ILE A 136 1.05 3.75 -6.78
C ILE A 136 2.02 3.93 -5.62
N ARG A 137 2.27 5.17 -5.20
CA ARG A 137 3.16 5.49 -4.08
C ARG A 137 2.60 4.93 -2.78
N HIS A 138 1.31 5.14 -2.51
CA HIS A 138 0.64 4.61 -1.32
C HIS A 138 0.69 3.08 -1.27
N PHE A 139 0.38 2.42 -2.38
CA PHE A 139 0.44 0.97 -2.49
C PHE A 139 1.86 0.43 -2.30
N HIS A 140 2.86 1.05 -2.94
CA HIS A 140 4.26 0.65 -2.81
C HIS A 140 4.78 0.80 -1.37
N LYS A 141 4.47 1.93 -0.73
CA LYS A 141 4.80 2.20 0.67
C LYS A 141 4.19 1.15 1.60
N ASN A 142 2.89 0.88 1.45
CA ASN A 142 2.19 -0.10 2.27
C ASN A 142 2.73 -1.53 2.10
N LEU A 143 3.14 -1.92 0.89
CA LEU A 143 3.78 -3.22 0.64
C LEU A 143 5.13 -3.35 1.33
N LYS A 144 6.00 -2.35 1.15
CA LYS A 144 7.39 -2.40 1.61
C LYS A 144 7.47 -2.18 3.12
N GLU A 145 6.88 -1.10 3.62
CA GLU A 145 7.00 -0.67 5.01
C GLU A 145 5.93 -1.32 5.90
N GLY A 146 4.69 -1.40 5.41
CA GLY A 146 3.57 -1.90 6.21
C GLY A 146 3.52 -3.43 6.34
N MET A 147 3.95 -4.16 5.31
CA MET A 147 3.80 -5.63 5.25
C MET A 147 5.12 -6.39 5.06
N GLY A 148 6.23 -5.70 4.80
CA GLY A 148 7.53 -6.34 4.57
C GLY A 148 7.57 -7.24 3.33
N ILE A 149 6.67 -7.03 2.36
CA ILE A 149 6.56 -7.87 1.16
C ILE A 149 7.38 -7.25 0.04
N ARG A 150 8.32 -8.04 -0.49
CA ARG A 150 9.09 -7.65 -1.67
C ARG A 150 8.21 -7.75 -2.91
N ARG A 151 8.34 -6.77 -3.82
CA ARG A 151 7.58 -6.70 -5.08
C ARG A 151 7.93 -7.82 -6.08
N THR A 152 9.07 -8.50 -5.90
CA THR A 152 9.57 -9.50 -6.85
C THR A 152 8.57 -10.65 -7.00
N GLY A 153 8.19 -10.98 -8.24
CA GLY A 153 7.24 -12.07 -8.54
C GLY A 153 5.75 -11.68 -8.48
N MET A 154 5.40 -10.51 -7.95
CA MET A 154 4.00 -10.04 -7.91
C MET A 154 3.54 -9.47 -9.27
N GLN A 155 2.28 -9.67 -9.61
CA GLN A 155 1.69 -9.21 -10.87
C GLN A 155 0.89 -7.91 -10.67
N PHE A 156 1.29 -6.85 -11.38
CA PHE A 156 0.57 -5.57 -11.37
C PHE A 156 0.37 -5.03 -12.78
N GLN A 157 -0.70 -4.26 -12.91
CA GLN A 157 -1.01 -3.39 -14.03
C GLN A 157 -1.37 -2.01 -13.47
N VAL A 158 -1.06 -0.97 -14.22
CA VAL A 158 -1.49 0.39 -13.90
C VAL A 158 -2.48 0.81 -14.96
N GLU A 159 -3.68 1.19 -14.53
CA GLU A 159 -4.76 1.65 -15.40
C GLU A 159 -4.86 3.17 -15.29
N ILE A 160 -4.57 3.86 -16.38
CA ILE A 160 -4.77 5.31 -16.46
C ILE A 160 -6.25 5.57 -16.70
N SER A 161 -6.86 6.37 -15.85
CA SER A 161 -8.23 6.86 -16.00
C SER A 161 -8.25 8.38 -16.01
N GLY A 162 -9.36 8.98 -16.48
CA GLY A 162 -9.51 10.43 -16.51
C GLY A 162 -8.80 11.12 -17.69
N LEU A 163 -8.49 12.40 -17.50
CA LEU A 163 -7.99 13.30 -18.52
C LEU A 163 -6.46 13.43 -18.45
N PRO A 164 -5.80 13.73 -19.58
CA PRO A 164 -4.38 14.08 -19.55
C PRO A 164 -4.08 15.22 -18.58
N ASN A 165 -2.99 15.10 -17.83
CA ASN A 165 -2.51 16.12 -16.92
C ASN A 165 -0.98 16.12 -16.89
N TRP A 166 -0.37 17.16 -17.47
CA TRP A 166 1.08 17.29 -17.57
C TRP A 166 1.77 17.33 -16.21
N LYS A 167 1.21 18.09 -15.26
CA LYS A 167 1.79 18.25 -13.93
C LYS A 167 1.85 16.90 -13.19
N ASN A 168 0.80 16.09 -13.31
CA ASN A 168 0.76 14.76 -12.69
C ASN A 168 1.69 13.76 -13.39
N LEU A 169 1.72 13.74 -14.73
CA LEU A 169 2.66 12.90 -15.49
C LEU A 169 4.11 13.23 -15.11
N LEU A 170 4.46 14.51 -15.00
CA LEU A 170 5.82 14.94 -14.65
C LEU A 170 6.21 14.48 -13.24
N LYS A 171 5.32 14.63 -12.24
CA LYS A 171 5.53 14.09 -10.89
C LYS A 171 5.71 12.58 -10.88
N TRP A 172 4.92 11.86 -11.67
CA TRP A 172 5.04 10.42 -11.79
C TRP A 172 6.40 10.01 -12.41
N LEU A 173 6.83 10.71 -13.46
CA LEU A 173 8.14 10.49 -14.08
C LEU A 173 9.29 10.78 -13.10
N GLU A 174 9.17 11.80 -12.26
CA GLU A 174 10.13 12.13 -11.19
C GLU A 174 10.23 11.01 -10.14
N SER A 175 9.09 10.55 -9.63
CA SER A 175 9.03 9.41 -8.69
C SER A 175 9.59 8.12 -9.31
N TYR A 176 9.36 7.92 -10.60
CA TYR A 176 9.86 6.76 -11.33
C TYR A 176 11.37 6.85 -11.65
N HIS A 177 11.88 8.04 -11.98
CA HIS A 177 13.31 8.32 -12.21
C HIS A 177 14.12 8.17 -10.92
N SER A 178 13.67 8.77 -9.83
CA SER A 178 14.30 8.68 -8.50
C SER A 178 14.26 7.26 -7.90
N GLY A 179 13.47 6.35 -8.47
CA GLY A 179 13.34 4.98 -7.99
C GLY A 179 12.45 4.83 -6.76
N LYS A 180 11.69 5.87 -6.37
CA LYS A 180 10.67 5.79 -5.29
C LYS A 180 9.68 4.65 -5.53
N HIS A 181 9.34 4.40 -6.78
CA HIS A 181 8.70 3.16 -7.23
C HIS A 181 9.17 2.80 -8.65
N SER A 182 8.91 1.56 -9.07
CA SER A 182 9.24 1.09 -10.43
C SER A 182 8.01 0.79 -11.29
N LEU A 183 6.82 1.22 -10.84
CA LEU A 183 5.57 1.01 -11.54
C LEU A 183 5.34 2.13 -12.56
N ARG A 184 4.95 1.73 -13.77
CA ARG A 184 4.59 2.56 -14.91
C ARG A 184 3.39 1.91 -15.62
N PRO A 185 2.67 2.65 -16.49
CA PRO A 185 1.71 2.03 -17.38
C PRO A 185 2.40 0.93 -18.19
N LYS A 186 1.72 -0.21 -18.37
CA LYS A 186 2.13 -1.17 -19.40
C LYS A 186 1.44 -0.73 -20.68
N ALA A 187 2.13 -0.89 -21.81
CA ALA A 187 1.47 -0.79 -23.12
C ALA A 187 0.24 -1.71 -23.05
N GLN A 188 -0.92 -1.17 -23.40
CA GLN A 188 -2.18 -1.85 -23.18
C GLN A 188 -2.24 -3.12 -24.05
N ASN A 189 -1.78 -4.26 -23.52
CA ASN A 189 -2.10 -5.55 -24.09
C ASN A 189 -3.56 -5.84 -23.75
N TRP A 190 -4.46 -5.24 -24.54
CA TRP A 190 -5.84 -5.68 -24.74
C TRP A 190 -6.67 -5.92 -23.47
N SER A 191 -7.31 -4.87 -22.95
CA SER A 191 -8.55 -5.07 -22.19
C SER A 191 -9.70 -5.21 -23.20
N PRO A 192 -10.50 -6.29 -23.17
CA PRO A 192 -11.55 -6.55 -24.16
C PRO A 192 -12.66 -5.49 -24.22
N SER A 193 -12.74 -4.60 -23.23
CA SER A 193 -13.90 -3.72 -23.01
C SER A 193 -13.72 -2.27 -23.48
N ASN A 194 -12.53 -1.82 -23.88
CA ASN A 194 -12.33 -0.41 -24.32
C ASN A 194 -11.53 -0.32 -25.63
N LYS A 195 -12.27 -0.10 -26.73
CA LYS A 195 -11.81 -0.16 -28.13
C LYS A 195 -11.11 1.09 -28.66
N LYS A 196 -10.50 1.95 -27.85
CA LYS A 196 -9.76 3.13 -28.36
C LYS A 196 -8.38 3.21 -27.76
N GLN A 197 -7.39 2.82 -28.56
CA GLN A 197 -5.98 3.05 -28.26
C GLN A 197 -5.73 4.55 -28.20
N ARG A 198 -5.03 4.98 -27.15
CA ARG A 198 -4.67 6.38 -26.91
C ARG A 198 -3.57 6.78 -27.90
N LYS A 199 -3.80 7.79 -28.73
CA LYS A 199 -2.81 8.24 -29.74
C LYS A 199 -1.53 8.79 -29.08
N ASP A 200 -1.68 9.34 -27.87
CA ASP A 200 -0.62 9.86 -27.02
C ASP A 200 0.14 8.77 -26.24
N GLU A 201 -0.31 7.51 -26.25
CA GLU A 201 0.29 6.39 -25.52
C GLU A 201 1.78 6.15 -25.85
N PRO A 202 2.19 6.07 -27.13
CA PRO A 202 3.60 5.86 -27.47
C PRO A 202 4.50 6.98 -26.94
N ALA A 203 4.00 8.22 -26.94
CA ALA A 203 4.78 9.39 -26.52
C ALA A 203 5.08 9.37 -25.02
N PHE A 204 4.07 9.24 -24.16
CA PHE A 204 4.32 9.19 -22.71
C PHE A 204 5.04 7.88 -22.32
N MET A 205 4.82 6.78 -23.02
CA MET A 205 5.58 5.53 -22.79
C MET A 205 7.06 5.68 -23.12
N GLY A 206 7.39 6.46 -24.17
CA GLY A 206 8.75 6.88 -24.50
C GLY A 206 9.39 7.70 -23.37
N MET A 207 8.63 8.62 -22.77
CA MET A 207 9.09 9.39 -21.60
C MET A 207 9.45 8.49 -20.42
N PHE A 208 8.65 7.47 -20.10
CA PHE A 208 9.00 6.49 -19.05
C PHE A 208 10.25 5.68 -19.40
N ALA A 209 10.47 5.35 -20.68
CA ALA A 209 11.68 4.66 -21.12
C ALA A 209 12.92 5.56 -20.95
N MET A 210 12.80 6.84 -21.30
CA MET A 210 13.85 7.84 -21.10
C MET A 210 14.16 8.02 -19.60
N ALA A 211 13.14 8.20 -18.76
CA ALA A 211 13.28 8.33 -17.31
C ALA A 211 13.97 7.10 -16.69
N LYS A 212 13.74 5.89 -17.23
CA LYS A 212 14.46 4.69 -16.79
C LYS A 212 15.94 4.71 -17.20
N LYS A 213 16.24 5.10 -18.43
CA LYS A 213 17.62 5.12 -18.98
C LYS A 213 18.47 6.21 -18.33
N MET A 214 17.86 7.34 -17.97
CA MET A 214 18.53 8.47 -17.34
C MET A 214 18.60 8.37 -15.81
N ARG A 215 18.34 7.21 -15.22
CA ARG A 215 18.54 7.00 -13.78
C ARG A 215 20.00 7.23 -13.41
N GLY A 216 20.21 7.94 -12.30
CA GLY A 216 21.55 8.36 -11.86
C GLY A 216 22.03 9.69 -12.46
N GLN A 217 21.33 10.23 -13.45
CA GLN A 217 21.52 11.62 -13.91
C GLN A 217 20.65 12.58 -13.10
N GLU A 218 20.99 13.87 -13.14
CA GLU A 218 20.20 14.91 -12.48
C GLU A 218 18.78 15.01 -13.05
N TRP A 219 17.80 15.22 -12.17
CA TRP A 219 16.39 15.36 -12.57
C TRP A 219 16.16 16.55 -13.49
N GLU A 220 16.82 17.68 -13.25
CA GLU A 220 16.61 18.91 -14.05
C GLU A 220 17.01 18.72 -15.52
N LEU A 221 18.03 17.89 -15.80
CA LEU A 221 18.42 17.53 -17.17
C LEU A 221 17.29 16.75 -17.87
N LEU A 222 16.74 15.72 -17.21
CA LEU A 222 15.63 14.94 -17.75
C LEU A 222 14.37 15.81 -17.89
N ARG A 223 14.09 16.67 -16.90
CA ARG A 223 12.95 17.58 -16.90
C ARG A 223 13.00 18.51 -18.12
N GLY A 224 14.16 19.07 -18.45
CA GLY A 224 14.34 19.88 -19.67
C GLY A 224 14.01 19.12 -20.95
N LEU A 225 14.48 17.87 -21.08
CA LEU A 225 14.16 17.02 -22.23
C LEU A 225 12.67 16.66 -22.32
N LEU A 226 12.04 16.37 -21.17
CA LEU A 226 10.61 16.08 -21.10
C LEU A 226 9.77 17.29 -21.50
N PHE A 227 10.16 18.50 -21.08
CA PHE A 227 9.50 19.73 -21.52
C PHE A 227 9.61 19.95 -23.03
N ALA A 228 10.76 19.67 -23.64
CA ALA A 228 10.91 19.76 -25.09
C ALA A 228 10.01 18.78 -25.86
N MET A 229 9.61 17.67 -25.23
CA MET A 229 8.67 16.69 -25.78
C MET A 229 7.18 17.06 -25.56
N PHE A 230 6.88 18.02 -24.68
CA PHE A 230 5.50 18.39 -24.34
C PHE A 230 4.67 18.89 -25.55
N PRO A 231 5.21 19.72 -26.47
CA PRO A 231 4.47 20.11 -27.68
C PRO A 231 4.04 18.91 -28.55
N ALA A 232 4.84 17.84 -28.59
CA ALA A 232 4.48 16.63 -29.32
C ALA A 232 3.30 15.87 -28.67
N LEU A 233 3.20 15.89 -27.33
CA LEU A 233 2.03 15.35 -26.64
C LEU A 233 0.76 16.13 -26.98
N ILE A 234 0.83 17.46 -27.01
CA ILE A 234 -0.29 18.32 -27.39
C ILE A 234 -0.73 18.06 -28.84
N ALA A 235 0.24 17.89 -29.76
CA ALA A 235 -0.05 17.58 -31.15
C ALA A 235 -0.75 16.21 -31.33
N LEU A 236 -0.45 15.23 -30.46
CA LEU A 236 -1.07 13.89 -30.48
C LEU A 236 -2.45 13.86 -29.82
N ASP A 237 -2.63 14.61 -28.73
CA ASP A 237 -3.91 14.81 -28.06
C ASP A 237 -3.97 16.23 -27.47
N ILE A 238 -4.82 17.08 -28.07
CA ILE A 238 -5.02 18.49 -27.68
C ILE A 238 -5.41 18.63 -26.21
N LYS A 239 -5.96 17.59 -25.58
CA LYS A 239 -6.33 17.58 -24.16
C LYS A 239 -5.13 17.65 -23.20
N TRP A 240 -3.90 17.50 -23.70
CA TRP A 240 -2.67 17.80 -22.94
C TRP A 240 -2.42 19.29 -22.76
N ALA A 241 -3.03 20.16 -23.58
CA ALA A 241 -2.85 21.60 -23.46
C ALA A 241 -3.26 22.10 -22.06
N PRO A 242 -2.55 23.09 -21.50
CA PRO A 242 -2.99 23.75 -20.28
C PRO A 242 -4.41 24.25 -20.50
N ARG A 243 -5.31 23.96 -19.56
CA ARG A 243 -6.62 24.60 -19.56
C ARG A 243 -6.44 25.99 -18.96
N GLU A 244 -6.90 27.00 -19.68
CA GLU A 244 -7.12 28.31 -19.10
C GLU A 244 -8.17 28.12 -17.99
N GLU A 245 -7.76 28.29 -16.74
CA GLU A 245 -8.63 28.41 -15.56
C GLU A 245 -8.90 29.88 -15.29
#